data_AF-A0A3L6NZ84-F1
#
_entry.id   AF-A0A3L6NZ84-F1
#
_cell.length_a   1.000
_cell.length_b   1.000
_cell.length_c   1.000
_cell.angle_alpha   90.00
_cell.angle_beta   90.00
_cell.angle_gamma   90.00
#
_symmetry.space_group_name_H-M   'P 1'
#
loop_
_entity.id
_entity.type
_entity.pdbx_description
1 polymer ?
#
loop_
_entity_poly.entity_id
_entity_poly.type
_entity_poly.pdbx_seq_one_letter_code
_entity_poly.pdbx_strand_id
1 'polypeptide(L)'
;MRQMTAPMRAQMSLMNRRSHNRHPMNSGLFFIDFYTFLATLHYDKSHLKIPPPTGWPELTPESCAYFKSDHTMEVIRHLPYFDSTCIEYVHYKSKILDHTAFTQKDFEKHRNYHQGWEFWSSEGELMDPSDVVCMAVGHENFSRELWLNMKDCEIFEDFHAGDMLNAVPVEVFFENTKEQYKTLKLIPGRRRITIEAEKVPERDGRITEKEVTGQTEEWGTDLDIQYVRQIYCYHEWTGFFDLETASEAIDKWLEPLGGGLGGGPRGLA
;
A
#
# COMPACT_ATOMS: atom_id res chain seq x y z
N MET A 1 -9.65 -10.01 -18.22
CA MET A 1 -8.60 -10.96 -18.63
C MET A 1 -9.11 -12.38 -18.36
N ARG A 2 -8.86 -13.36 -19.24
CA ARG A 2 -9.30 -14.75 -18.98
C ARG A 2 -8.44 -15.37 -17.89
N GLN A 3 -9.06 -15.95 -16.87
CA GLN A 3 -8.37 -16.72 -15.83
C GLN A 3 -7.48 -17.79 -16.47
N MET A 4 -6.22 -17.86 -16.03
CA MET A 4 -5.31 -18.93 -16.46
C MET A 4 -5.77 -20.27 -15.86
N THR A 5 -5.81 -21.29 -16.72
CA THR A 5 -6.24 -22.64 -16.35
C THR A 5 -5.18 -23.34 -15.49
N ALA A 6 -5.60 -24.27 -14.64
CA ALA A 6 -4.73 -25.04 -13.73
C ALA A 6 -3.44 -25.63 -14.38
N PRO A 7 -3.43 -26.10 -15.65
CA PRO A 7 -2.20 -26.58 -16.28
C PRO A 7 -1.19 -25.47 -16.62
N MET A 8 -1.64 -24.24 -16.93
CA MET A 8 -0.73 -23.10 -17.14
C MET A 8 -0.08 -22.66 -15.82
N ARG A 9 -0.79 -22.81 -14.68
CA ARG A 9 -0.26 -22.51 -13.34
C ARG A 9 0.85 -23.48 -12.93
N ALA A 10 0.71 -24.77 -13.27
CA ALA A 10 1.72 -25.79 -12.99
C ALA A 10 3.05 -25.58 -13.76
N GLN A 11 2.99 -25.03 -14.98
CA GLN A 11 4.18 -24.67 -15.75
C GLN A 11 4.92 -23.46 -15.17
N MET A 12 4.21 -22.49 -14.58
CA MET A 12 4.84 -21.35 -13.89
C MET A 12 5.45 -21.75 -12.54
N SER A 13 4.82 -22.63 -11.76
CA SER A 13 5.39 -23.19 -10.52
C SER A 13 6.74 -23.90 -10.79
N LEU A 14 6.87 -24.60 -11.93
CA LEU A 14 8.15 -25.21 -12.34
C LEU A 14 9.27 -24.18 -12.59
N MET A 15 8.95 -22.95 -13.01
CA MET A 15 9.93 -21.87 -13.20
C MET A 15 10.33 -21.19 -11.87
N ASN A 16 9.49 -21.23 -10.84
CA ASN A 16 9.70 -20.58 -9.54
C ASN A 16 10.39 -21.46 -8.47
N ARG A 17 10.79 -22.69 -8.79
CA ARG A 17 11.47 -23.66 -7.87
C ARG A 17 12.89 -23.27 -7.44
N ARG A 18 13.18 -21.99 -7.20
CA ARG A 18 14.45 -21.50 -6.66
C ARG A 18 14.31 -20.68 -5.37
N SER A 19 13.30 -20.94 -4.53
CA SER A 19 13.22 -20.32 -3.20
C SER A 19 12.93 -21.31 -2.05
N HIS A 20 13.55 -22.49 -2.07
CA HIS A 20 13.52 -23.41 -0.93
C HIS A 20 14.52 -22.98 0.16
N ASN A 21 14.16 -21.94 0.94
CA ASN A 21 14.57 -21.67 2.33
C ASN A 21 14.18 -20.26 2.78
N ARG A 22 12.88 -19.90 2.74
CA ARG A 22 12.41 -18.70 3.42
C ARG A 22 12.09 -19.03 4.86
N HIS A 23 13.10 -18.95 5.72
CA HIS A 23 12.92 -19.11 7.16
C HIS A 23 12.14 -17.90 7.71
N PRO A 24 11.07 -18.09 8.50
CA PRO A 24 10.25 -17.00 9.03
C PRO A 24 10.98 -16.00 9.96
N MET A 25 12.25 -16.23 10.31
CA MET A 25 13.02 -15.34 11.19
C MET A 25 13.46 -14.01 10.55
N ASN A 26 13.33 -13.83 9.24
CA ASN A 26 13.70 -12.59 8.55
C ASN A 26 12.50 -11.78 8.03
N SER A 27 11.26 -12.20 8.28
CA SER A 27 10.07 -11.49 7.78
C SER A 27 10.01 -10.07 8.32
N GLY A 28 10.18 -9.87 9.63
CA GLY A 28 10.12 -8.56 10.28
C GLY A 28 11.11 -7.52 9.72
N LEU A 29 12.28 -7.95 9.23
CA LEU A 29 13.27 -7.04 8.64
C LEU A 29 12.76 -6.40 7.33
N PHE A 30 12.06 -7.15 6.49
CA PHE A 30 11.46 -6.61 5.26
C PHE A 30 10.43 -5.52 5.58
N PHE A 31 9.62 -5.72 6.63
CA PHE A 31 8.63 -4.74 7.06
C PHE A 31 9.30 -3.50 7.68
N ILE A 32 10.31 -3.68 8.53
CA ILE A 32 11.05 -2.55 9.12
C ILE A 32 11.68 -1.70 8.02
N ASP A 33 12.34 -2.33 7.06
CA ASP A 33 12.99 -1.65 5.94
C ASP A 33 11.96 -0.92 5.05
N PHE A 34 10.86 -1.58 4.68
CA PHE A 34 9.79 -0.95 3.91
C PHE A 34 9.09 0.19 4.65
N TYR A 35 8.74 0.02 5.93
CA TYR A 35 8.08 1.08 6.71
C TYR A 35 9.03 2.23 7.02
N THR A 36 10.33 1.95 7.21
CA THR A 36 11.34 3.00 7.34
C THR A 36 11.42 3.81 6.05
N PHE A 37 11.40 3.15 4.88
CA PHE A 37 11.34 3.85 3.60
C PHE A 37 10.07 4.70 3.48
N LEU A 38 8.88 4.18 3.81
CA LEU A 38 7.65 4.97 3.81
C LEU A 38 7.76 6.19 4.74
N ALA A 39 8.42 6.04 5.89
CA ALA A 39 8.67 7.14 6.83
C ALA A 39 9.71 8.16 6.34
N THR A 40 10.54 7.81 5.35
CA THR A 40 11.38 8.78 4.63
C THR A 40 10.61 9.51 3.52
N LEU A 41 9.52 8.92 3.02
CA LEU A 41 8.71 9.50 1.95
C LEU A 41 7.63 10.41 2.49
N HIS A 42 6.65 9.84 3.21
CA HIS A 42 5.41 10.55 3.53
C HIS A 42 4.72 10.13 4.81
N TYR A 43 5.14 9.02 5.42
CA TYR A 43 4.66 8.64 6.73
C TYR A 43 5.41 9.42 7.82
N ASP A 44 4.71 9.86 8.85
CA ASP A 44 5.38 10.45 10.02
C ASP A 44 6.10 9.33 10.80
N LYS A 45 7.42 9.44 10.86
CA LYS A 45 8.31 8.50 11.55
C LYS A 45 7.95 8.34 13.04
N SER A 46 7.35 9.35 13.67
CA SER A 46 6.93 9.27 15.08
C SER A 46 5.82 8.24 15.31
N HIS A 47 5.04 7.91 14.28
CA HIS A 47 4.02 6.86 14.33
C HIS A 47 4.60 5.45 14.17
N LEU A 48 5.80 5.28 13.61
CA LEU A 48 6.42 3.98 13.43
C LEU A 48 6.91 3.39 14.76
N LYS A 49 6.32 2.28 15.18
CA LYS A 49 6.65 1.55 16.40
C LYS A 49 7.34 0.22 16.07
N ILE A 50 8.44 -0.05 16.76
CA ILE A 50 9.23 -1.27 16.62
C ILE A 50 8.86 -2.23 17.77
N PRO A 51 8.61 -3.52 17.48
CA PRO A 51 8.24 -4.49 18.50
C PRO A 51 9.35 -4.67 19.53
N PRO A 52 9.00 -4.93 20.80
CA PRO A 52 9.94 -5.47 21.78
C PRO A 52 10.56 -6.79 21.30
N PRO A 53 11.72 -7.21 21.83
CA PRO A 53 12.32 -8.51 21.49
C PRO A 53 11.43 -9.73 21.77
N THR A 54 10.46 -9.59 22.68
CA THR A 54 9.47 -10.62 23.04
C THR A 54 8.15 -10.48 22.25
N GLY A 55 8.10 -9.57 21.28
CA GLY A 55 6.91 -9.17 20.55
C GLY A 55 5.95 -8.31 21.36
N TRP A 56 4.91 -7.81 20.68
CA TRP A 56 3.82 -7.05 21.28
C TRP A 56 3.04 -7.91 22.30
N PRO A 57 2.90 -7.48 23.57
CA PRO A 57 2.20 -8.26 24.59
C PRO A 57 0.67 -8.25 24.42
N GLU A 58 0.12 -7.29 23.68
CA GLU A 58 -1.32 -7.16 23.43
C GLU A 58 -1.83 -8.19 22.39
N LEU A 59 -0.93 -8.67 21.52
CA LEU A 59 -1.22 -9.66 20.48
C LEU A 59 -1.04 -11.07 21.07
N THR A 60 -2.15 -11.64 21.51
CA THR A 60 -2.24 -12.98 22.12
C THR A 60 -3.30 -13.81 21.37
N PRO A 61 -3.22 -15.15 21.41
CA PRO A 61 -4.27 -16.00 20.85
C PRO A 61 -5.67 -15.65 21.40
N GLU A 62 -5.75 -15.27 22.67
CA GLU A 62 -6.98 -14.85 23.32
C GLU A 62 -7.52 -13.53 22.76
N SER A 63 -6.65 -12.53 22.52
CA SER A 63 -7.07 -11.22 21.99
C SER A 63 -7.59 -11.29 20.55
N CYS A 64 -7.17 -12.30 19.78
CA CYS A 64 -7.70 -12.58 18.44
C CYS A 64 -8.80 -13.66 18.40
N ALA A 65 -9.33 -14.09 19.57
CA ALA A 65 -10.32 -15.16 19.70
C ALA A 65 -9.92 -16.51 19.07
N TYR A 66 -8.62 -16.79 18.99
CA TYR A 66 -8.05 -17.96 18.32
C TYR A 66 -8.45 -18.07 16.84
N PHE A 67 -8.76 -16.95 16.18
CA PHE A 67 -9.06 -16.94 14.74
C PHE A 67 -7.83 -17.11 13.86
N LYS A 68 -6.63 -16.94 14.43
CA LYS A 68 -5.34 -17.05 13.75
C LYS A 68 -4.55 -18.22 14.33
N SER A 69 -3.71 -18.83 13.50
CA SER A 69 -2.84 -19.92 13.91
C SER A 69 -1.77 -19.43 14.89
N ASP A 70 -1.22 -20.33 15.71
CA ASP A 70 -0.12 -20.01 16.62
C ASP A 70 1.10 -19.44 15.87
N HIS A 71 1.38 -19.98 14.68
CA HIS A 71 2.44 -19.47 13.81
C HIS A 71 2.18 -18.03 13.37
N THR A 72 0.96 -17.74 12.91
CA THR A 72 0.57 -16.38 12.53
C THR A 72 0.68 -15.41 13.70
N MET A 73 0.18 -15.80 14.88
CA MET A 73 0.27 -14.99 16.09
C MET A 73 1.72 -14.68 16.46
N GLU A 74 2.60 -15.67 16.35
CA GLU A 74 4.02 -15.50 16.62
C GLU A 74 4.70 -14.55 15.63
N VAL A 75 4.29 -14.54 14.35
CA VAL A 75 4.87 -13.61 13.38
C VAL A 75 4.30 -12.20 13.54
N ILE A 76 2.97 -12.02 13.63
CA ILE A 76 2.38 -10.66 13.67
C ILE A 76 2.80 -9.87 14.91
N ARG A 77 3.00 -10.54 16.06
CA ARG A 77 3.48 -9.86 17.27
C ARG A 77 4.91 -9.33 17.15
N HIS A 78 5.66 -9.73 16.12
CA HIS A 78 7.02 -9.29 15.85
C HIS A 78 7.12 -8.39 14.60
N LEU A 79 5.99 -7.91 14.06
CA LEU A 79 6.00 -6.92 13.00
C LEU A 79 6.03 -5.49 13.56
N PRO A 80 6.68 -4.54 12.85
CA PRO A 80 6.52 -3.12 13.15
C PRO A 80 5.12 -2.65 12.71
N TYR A 81 4.63 -1.59 13.34
CA TYR A 81 3.34 -0.97 13.00
C TYR A 81 3.47 0.54 13.01
N PHE A 82 2.74 1.21 12.11
CA PHE A 82 2.36 2.60 12.33
C PHE A 82 1.17 2.61 13.28
N ASP A 83 1.18 3.46 14.30
CA ASP A 83 0.05 3.51 15.22
C ASP A 83 -1.26 3.91 14.51
N SER A 84 -2.38 3.51 15.10
CA SER A 84 -3.72 3.71 14.53
C SER A 84 -4.14 5.17 14.26
N THR A 85 -3.35 6.16 14.70
CA THR A 85 -3.62 7.58 14.40
C THR A 85 -2.99 8.05 13.08
N CYS A 86 -2.13 7.22 12.48
CA CYS A 86 -1.58 7.43 11.15
C CYS A 86 -2.69 7.45 10.08
N ILE A 87 -2.70 8.50 9.25
CA ILE A 87 -3.77 8.74 8.26
C ILE A 87 -3.30 8.57 6.81
N GLU A 88 -2.01 8.34 6.62
CA GLU A 88 -1.32 8.20 5.36
C GLU A 88 -1.69 6.91 4.62
N TYR A 89 -1.49 6.93 3.30
CA TYR A 89 -1.86 5.85 2.41
C TYR A 89 -0.61 5.14 1.85
N VAL A 90 -0.54 3.82 2.00
CA VAL A 90 0.57 2.99 1.49
C VAL A 90 0.42 2.71 0.00
N HIS A 91 -0.81 2.81 -0.49
CA HIS A 91 -1.18 2.66 -1.89
C HIS A 91 -2.49 3.42 -2.14
N TYR A 92 -3.00 3.41 -3.38
CA TYR A 92 -4.28 4.03 -3.74
C TYR A 92 -5.41 3.63 -2.78
N LYS A 93 -5.86 4.62 -1.99
CA LYS A 93 -6.89 4.51 -0.95
C LYS A 93 -6.66 3.36 0.05
N SER A 94 -5.42 2.92 0.24
CA SER A 94 -5.05 1.80 1.11
C SER A 94 -4.34 2.28 2.36
N LYS A 95 -4.83 1.91 3.55
CA LYS A 95 -4.23 2.27 4.84
C LYS A 95 -3.71 1.04 5.58
N ILE A 96 -2.49 1.13 6.09
CA ILE A 96 -1.88 0.08 6.93
C ILE A 96 -2.66 -0.05 8.24
N LEU A 97 -2.88 -1.29 8.67
CA LEU A 97 -3.58 -1.62 9.90
C LEU A 97 -2.62 -1.82 11.07
N ASP A 98 -2.87 -1.10 12.15
CA ASP A 98 -2.23 -1.32 13.46
C ASP A 98 -2.94 -2.47 14.19
N HIS A 99 -2.41 -3.68 14.06
CA HIS A 99 -2.99 -4.85 14.71
C HIS A 99 -2.86 -4.80 16.23
N THR A 100 -1.89 -4.06 16.77
CA THR A 100 -1.70 -3.93 18.22
C THR A 100 -2.86 -3.20 18.88
N ALA A 101 -3.58 -2.37 18.11
CA ALA A 101 -4.77 -1.65 18.55
C ALA A 101 -6.07 -2.43 18.33
N PHE A 102 -6.03 -3.63 17.73
CA PHE A 102 -7.24 -4.39 17.43
C PHE A 102 -7.90 -4.94 18.67
N THR A 103 -9.22 -4.79 18.74
CA THR A 103 -10.05 -5.54 19.67
C THR A 103 -10.44 -6.89 19.07
N GLN A 104 -10.94 -7.80 19.91
CA GLN A 104 -11.51 -9.07 19.45
C GLN A 104 -12.59 -8.88 18.37
N LYS A 105 -13.39 -7.80 18.45
CA LYS A 105 -14.42 -7.47 17.47
C LYS A 105 -13.83 -7.05 16.12
N ASP A 106 -12.67 -6.41 16.12
CA ASP A 106 -11.99 -6.03 14.88
C ASP A 106 -11.47 -7.27 14.16
N PHE A 107 -10.84 -8.19 14.88
CA PHE A 107 -10.46 -9.50 14.33
C PHE A 107 -11.67 -10.29 13.80
N GLU A 108 -12.79 -10.28 14.52
CA GLU A 108 -14.03 -10.92 14.08
C GLU A 108 -14.59 -10.27 12.81
N LYS A 109 -14.64 -8.93 12.77
CA LYS A 109 -15.11 -8.18 11.61
C LYS A 109 -14.29 -8.51 10.36
N HIS A 110 -12.96 -8.52 10.47
CA HIS A 110 -12.08 -8.89 9.36
C HIS A 110 -12.32 -10.35 8.97
N ARG A 111 -12.32 -11.30 9.90
CA ARG A 111 -12.62 -12.71 9.58
C ARG A 111 -13.95 -12.86 8.80
N ASN A 112 -14.99 -12.15 9.20
CA ASN A 112 -16.31 -12.24 8.57
C ASN A 112 -16.37 -11.55 7.20
N TYR A 113 -15.68 -10.43 7.01
CA TYR A 113 -15.71 -9.69 5.74
C TYR A 113 -15.14 -10.52 4.59
N HIS A 114 -14.09 -11.32 4.83
CA HIS A 114 -13.46 -12.15 3.80
C HIS A 114 -13.88 -13.63 3.92
N GLN A 115 -15.01 -13.90 4.58
CA GLN A 115 -15.51 -15.26 4.72
C GLN A 115 -15.85 -15.84 3.34
N GLY A 116 -15.28 -17.01 3.04
CA GLY A 116 -15.48 -17.68 1.75
C GLY A 116 -14.55 -17.20 0.64
N TRP A 117 -13.62 -16.28 0.92
CA TRP A 117 -12.55 -15.94 -0.01
C TRP A 117 -11.49 -17.04 0.02
N GLU A 118 -10.88 -17.28 -1.14
CA GLU A 118 -9.81 -18.26 -1.30
C GLU A 118 -8.49 -17.55 -1.57
N PHE A 119 -7.50 -17.79 -0.72
CA PHE A 119 -6.15 -17.26 -0.89
C PHE A 119 -5.24 -18.38 -1.41
N TRP A 120 -4.77 -18.24 -2.66
CA TRP A 120 -3.94 -19.25 -3.32
C TRP A 120 -2.49 -18.78 -3.40
N SER A 121 -1.58 -19.44 -2.68
CA SER A 121 -0.14 -19.14 -2.70
C SER A 121 0.46 -19.17 -4.11
N SER A 122 1.67 -18.63 -4.28
CA SER A 122 2.34 -18.63 -5.59
C SER A 122 2.66 -20.04 -6.11
N GLU A 123 2.69 -21.04 -5.23
CA GLU A 123 2.86 -22.46 -5.57
C GLU A 123 1.54 -23.19 -5.86
N GLY A 124 0.41 -22.49 -5.79
CA GLY A 124 -0.92 -23.04 -6.07
C GLY A 124 -1.52 -23.85 -4.92
N GLU A 125 -0.99 -23.71 -3.70
CA GLU A 125 -1.61 -24.24 -2.48
C GLU A 125 -2.69 -23.29 -1.98
N LEU A 126 -3.85 -23.82 -1.60
CA LEU A 126 -4.90 -23.07 -0.89
C LEU A 126 -4.45 -22.82 0.55
N MET A 127 -4.44 -21.56 0.97
CA MET A 127 -4.04 -21.16 2.32
C MET A 127 -5.17 -21.34 3.32
N ASP A 128 -4.81 -21.72 4.54
CA ASP A 128 -5.74 -21.69 5.67
C ASP A 128 -6.03 -20.21 6.02
N PRO A 129 -7.31 -19.79 6.15
CA PRO A 129 -7.65 -18.42 6.53
C PRO A 129 -7.06 -17.94 7.88
N SER A 130 -6.69 -18.88 8.75
CA SER A 130 -6.00 -18.60 10.01
C SER A 130 -4.52 -18.20 9.81
N ASP A 131 -3.95 -18.50 8.64
CA ASP A 131 -2.58 -18.13 8.22
C ASP A 131 -2.51 -16.85 7.38
N VAL A 132 -3.65 -16.20 7.11
CA VAL A 132 -3.71 -14.99 6.28
C VAL A 132 -4.16 -13.78 7.11
N VAL A 133 -3.48 -12.65 7.00
CA VAL A 133 -3.76 -11.44 7.80
C VAL A 133 -3.93 -10.22 6.90
N CYS A 134 -4.91 -9.36 7.20
CA CYS A 134 -5.09 -8.10 6.47
C CYS A 134 -3.99 -7.12 6.88
N MET A 135 -3.06 -6.76 6.01
CA MET A 135 -2.06 -5.73 6.31
C MET A 135 -2.58 -4.32 6.09
N ALA A 136 -3.36 -4.12 5.04
CA ALA A 136 -3.87 -2.81 4.69
C ALA A 136 -5.29 -2.92 4.15
N VAL A 137 -6.16 -2.00 4.58
CA VAL A 137 -7.54 -1.93 4.15
C VAL A 137 -7.72 -0.84 3.10
N GLY A 138 -8.42 -1.19 2.03
CA GLY A 138 -8.86 -0.26 1.01
C GLY A 138 -10.13 0.47 1.44
N HIS A 139 -10.22 1.76 1.15
CA HIS A 139 -11.44 2.55 1.34
C HIS A 139 -12.05 2.95 0.00
N GLU A 140 -13.36 2.71 -0.15
CA GLU A 140 -14.13 2.98 -1.38
C GLU A 140 -13.73 2.12 -2.59
N ASN A 141 -14.41 2.35 -3.72
CA ASN A 141 -14.21 1.63 -4.96
C ASN A 141 -12.75 1.76 -5.47
N PHE A 142 -12.23 0.66 -6.02
CA PHE A 142 -10.90 0.55 -6.66
C PHE A 142 -9.71 0.73 -5.71
N SER A 143 -9.96 0.81 -4.41
CA SER A 143 -8.92 0.78 -3.39
C SER A 143 -8.14 -0.54 -3.40
N ARG A 144 -6.94 -0.53 -2.83
CA ARG A 144 -6.14 -1.74 -2.64
C ARG A 144 -6.26 -2.27 -1.23
N GLU A 145 -6.67 -3.52 -1.12
CA GLU A 145 -6.56 -4.30 0.12
C GLU A 145 -5.34 -5.21 0.01
N LEU A 146 -4.49 -5.22 1.04
CA LEU A 146 -3.28 -6.04 1.07
C LEU A 146 -3.41 -7.13 2.14
N TRP A 147 -3.22 -8.37 1.73
CA TRP A 147 -3.33 -9.57 2.56
C TRP A 147 -2.00 -10.29 2.64
N LEU A 148 -1.57 -10.67 3.84
CA LEU A 148 -0.31 -11.36 4.09
C LEU A 148 -0.56 -12.85 4.29
N ASN A 149 0.06 -13.68 3.47
CA ASN A 149 0.29 -15.09 3.78
C ASN A 149 1.46 -15.19 4.76
N MET A 150 1.18 -15.55 6.01
CA MET A 150 2.17 -15.63 7.07
C MET A 150 3.04 -16.89 6.99
N LYS A 151 2.57 -17.91 6.28
CA LYS A 151 3.30 -19.17 6.09
C LYS A 151 4.43 -19.01 5.08
N ASP A 152 4.12 -18.46 3.90
CA ASP A 152 5.09 -18.35 2.79
C ASP A 152 5.72 -16.96 2.64
N CYS A 153 5.31 -16.00 3.49
CA CYS A 153 5.70 -14.59 3.41
C CYS A 153 5.37 -13.97 2.03
N GLU A 154 4.10 -14.01 1.68
CA GLU A 154 3.57 -13.48 0.40
C GLU A 154 2.47 -12.45 0.65
N ILE A 155 2.25 -11.59 -0.34
CA ILE A 155 1.21 -10.57 -0.38
C ILE A 155 0.21 -10.94 -1.47
N PHE A 156 -1.06 -10.95 -1.13
CA PHE A 156 -2.16 -10.88 -2.07
C PHE A 156 -2.67 -9.45 -2.11
N GLU A 157 -2.74 -8.89 -3.31
CA GLU A 157 -3.37 -7.61 -3.53
C GLU A 157 -4.79 -7.86 -4.04
N ASP A 158 -5.78 -7.39 -3.30
CA ASP A 158 -7.17 -7.39 -3.74
C ASP A 158 -7.56 -5.99 -4.23
N PHE A 159 -8.08 -5.94 -5.45
CA PHE A 159 -8.61 -4.72 -6.04
C PHE A 159 -10.09 -4.66 -5.68
N HIS A 160 -10.49 -3.71 -4.84
CA HIS A 160 -11.87 -3.63 -4.37
C HIS A 160 -12.85 -3.52 -5.57
N ALA A 161 -13.80 -4.47 -5.65
CA ALA A 161 -14.71 -4.69 -6.78
C ALA A 161 -14.06 -5.20 -8.09
N GLY A 162 -12.91 -5.88 -8.01
CA GLY A 162 -12.32 -6.68 -9.10
C GLY A 162 -11.82 -8.04 -8.64
N ASP A 163 -10.74 -8.53 -9.24
CA ASP A 163 -10.16 -9.84 -8.95
C ASP A 163 -8.96 -9.71 -8.00
N MET A 164 -8.86 -10.63 -7.03
CA MET A 164 -7.64 -10.82 -6.24
C MET A 164 -6.47 -11.21 -7.16
N LEU A 165 -5.36 -10.49 -7.04
CA LEU A 165 -4.15 -10.73 -7.82
C LEU A 165 -3.37 -11.95 -7.28
N ASN A 166 -2.48 -12.48 -8.11
CA ASN A 166 -1.63 -13.60 -7.72
C ASN A 166 -0.74 -13.21 -6.53
N ALA A 167 -0.48 -14.19 -5.66
CA ALA A 167 0.44 -14.01 -4.54
C ALA A 167 1.84 -13.62 -5.02
N VAL A 168 2.44 -12.64 -4.36
CA VAL A 168 3.79 -12.16 -4.63
C VAL A 168 4.61 -12.21 -3.34
N PRO A 169 5.87 -12.68 -3.34
CA PRO A 169 6.72 -12.59 -2.16
C PRO A 169 6.78 -11.17 -1.57
N VAL A 170 6.71 -11.05 -0.24
CA VAL A 170 6.73 -9.76 0.48
C VAL A 170 7.90 -8.88 0.04
N GLU A 171 9.11 -9.44 -0.06
CA GLU A 171 10.31 -8.72 -0.51
C GLU A 171 10.13 -8.14 -1.93
N VAL A 172 9.61 -8.94 -2.86
CA VAL A 172 9.41 -8.53 -4.25
C VAL A 172 8.33 -7.45 -4.34
N PHE A 173 7.24 -7.61 -3.60
CA PHE A 173 6.18 -6.62 -3.55
C PHE A 173 6.71 -5.29 -2.97
N PHE A 174 7.38 -5.32 -1.82
CA PHE A 174 7.93 -4.11 -1.20
C PHE A 174 8.96 -3.41 -2.09
N GLU A 175 9.92 -4.12 -2.68
CA GLU A 175 10.88 -3.49 -3.59
C GLU A 175 10.20 -2.88 -4.83
N ASN A 176 9.21 -3.56 -5.40
CA ASN A 176 8.43 -3.00 -6.50
C ASN A 176 7.65 -1.75 -6.08
N THR A 177 6.98 -1.75 -4.92
CA THR A 177 6.26 -0.57 -4.42
C THR A 177 7.21 0.59 -4.13
N LYS A 178 8.39 0.33 -3.55
CA LYS A 178 9.43 1.36 -3.37
C LYS A 178 9.85 1.97 -4.70
N GLU A 179 10.09 1.12 -5.71
CA GLU A 179 10.47 1.57 -7.04
C GLU A 179 9.36 2.40 -7.71
N GLN A 180 8.10 2.01 -7.54
CA GLN A 180 6.96 2.78 -8.04
C GLN A 180 6.87 4.17 -7.39
N TYR A 181 7.17 4.30 -6.09
CA TYR A 181 7.26 5.61 -5.43
C TYR A 181 8.46 6.43 -5.92
N LYS A 182 9.65 5.82 -6.05
CA LYS A 182 10.85 6.49 -6.57
C LYS A 182 10.65 7.04 -7.97
N THR A 183 9.95 6.29 -8.82
CA THR A 183 9.67 6.64 -10.22
C THR A 183 8.36 7.42 -10.40
N LEU A 184 7.68 7.81 -9.30
CA LEU A 184 6.40 8.52 -9.34
C LEU A 184 5.32 7.81 -10.17
N LYS A 185 5.38 6.47 -10.25
CA LYS A 185 4.25 5.62 -10.68
C LYS A 185 3.20 5.53 -9.58
N LEU A 186 3.64 5.61 -8.32
CA LEU A 186 2.83 5.98 -7.18
C LEU A 186 3.28 7.37 -6.73
N ILE A 187 2.38 8.34 -6.81
CA ILE A 187 2.66 9.70 -6.37
C ILE A 187 2.06 9.83 -4.97
N PRO A 188 2.89 10.00 -3.92
CA PRO A 188 2.37 10.23 -2.58
C PRO A 188 1.74 11.61 -2.50
N GLY A 189 1.02 11.86 -1.43
CA GLY A 189 0.57 13.20 -1.12
C GLY A 189 0.40 13.37 0.37
N ARG A 190 0.89 14.49 0.90
CA ARG A 190 0.69 14.82 2.30
C ARG A 190 -0.81 14.91 2.61
N ARG A 191 -1.31 14.00 3.44
CA ARG A 191 -2.75 13.89 3.79
C ARG A 191 -3.68 13.74 2.59
N ARG A 192 -3.15 13.27 1.46
CA ARG A 192 -3.93 12.99 0.24
C ARG A 192 -3.83 11.52 -0.10
N ILE A 193 -4.80 11.07 -0.89
CA ILE A 193 -4.77 9.73 -1.49
C ILE A 193 -3.56 9.64 -2.43
N THR A 194 -2.79 8.56 -2.31
CA THR A 194 -1.73 8.21 -3.26
C THR A 194 -2.30 8.08 -4.67
N ILE A 195 -1.74 8.76 -5.66
CA ILE A 195 -2.20 8.70 -7.06
C ILE A 195 -1.48 7.56 -7.79
N GLU A 196 -2.24 6.71 -8.48
CA GLU A 196 -1.68 5.74 -9.42
C GLU A 196 -1.47 6.39 -10.78
N ALA A 197 -0.22 6.47 -11.21
CA ALA A 197 0.16 7.15 -12.45
C ALA A 197 0.87 6.21 -13.44
N GLU A 198 0.92 4.90 -13.17
CA GLU A 198 1.55 3.91 -14.06
C GLU A 198 0.98 3.92 -15.49
N LYS A 199 -0.33 4.16 -15.62
CA LYS A 199 -1.01 4.19 -16.92
C LYS A 199 -0.91 5.54 -17.64
N VAL A 200 -0.37 6.57 -16.98
CA VAL A 200 -0.22 7.91 -17.55
C VAL A 200 1.14 7.98 -18.25
N PRO A 201 1.17 8.09 -19.60
CA PRO A 201 2.42 8.15 -20.35
C PRO A 201 3.27 9.32 -19.91
N GLU A 202 4.58 9.10 -19.73
CA GLU A 202 5.54 10.18 -19.52
C GLU A 202 5.52 11.14 -20.71
N ARG A 203 5.54 12.44 -20.41
CA ARG A 203 5.55 13.49 -21.41
C ARG A 203 6.90 14.18 -21.42
N ASP A 204 7.49 14.28 -22.59
CA ASP A 204 8.69 15.08 -22.80
C ASP A 204 8.37 16.59 -22.80
N GLY A 205 9.27 17.35 -22.21
CA GLY A 205 9.23 18.81 -22.22
C GLY A 205 8.51 19.42 -21.01
N ARG A 206 8.72 20.72 -20.84
CA ARG A 206 8.20 21.46 -19.68
C ARG A 206 6.72 21.76 -19.84
N ILE A 207 5.92 21.35 -18.87
CA ILE A 207 4.51 21.70 -18.73
C ILE A 207 4.41 23.02 -17.96
N THR A 208 3.66 23.98 -18.49
CA THR A 208 3.47 25.28 -17.84
C THR A 208 2.19 25.29 -17.00
N GLU A 209 2.17 26.01 -15.89
CA GLU A 209 0.97 26.16 -15.06
C GLU A 209 -0.24 26.62 -15.90
N LYS A 210 -0.03 27.59 -16.79
CA LYS A 210 -1.07 28.11 -17.71
C LYS A 210 -1.68 27.03 -18.62
N GLU A 211 -0.87 26.08 -19.08
CA GLU A 211 -1.35 24.96 -19.91
C GLU A 211 -2.30 24.06 -19.11
N VAL A 212 -1.91 23.74 -17.87
CA VAL A 212 -2.67 22.85 -17.00
C VAL A 212 -3.94 23.52 -16.46
N THR A 213 -3.86 24.80 -16.09
CA THR A 213 -5.02 25.59 -15.65
C THR A 213 -5.97 25.96 -16.79
N GLY A 214 -5.50 25.87 -18.04
CA GLY A 214 -6.30 26.14 -19.23
C GLY A 214 -7.22 24.98 -19.65
N GLN A 215 -7.12 23.83 -18.98
CA GLN A 215 -7.99 22.67 -19.23
C GLN A 215 -9.44 22.98 -18.85
N THR A 216 -10.37 22.34 -19.57
CA THR A 216 -11.82 22.46 -19.31
C THR A 216 -12.36 21.32 -18.45
N GLU A 217 -11.61 20.23 -18.39
CA GLU A 217 -11.88 19.02 -17.67
C GLU A 217 -11.67 19.19 -16.17
N GLU A 218 -12.36 18.37 -15.38
CA GLU A 218 -12.12 18.28 -13.94
C GLU A 218 -10.73 17.71 -13.65
N TRP A 219 -10.28 17.87 -12.41
CA TRP A 219 -9.00 17.36 -11.92
C TRP A 219 -8.80 15.87 -12.24
N GLY A 220 -7.56 15.51 -12.57
CA GLY A 220 -7.13 14.12 -12.72
C GLY A 220 -6.92 13.70 -14.17
N THR A 221 -6.75 14.65 -15.09
CA THR A 221 -6.33 14.35 -16.46
C THR A 221 -4.87 13.88 -16.48
N ASP A 222 -4.46 13.25 -17.57
CA ASP A 222 -3.05 12.89 -17.77
C ASP A 222 -2.11 14.10 -17.65
N LEU A 223 -2.55 15.28 -18.11
CA LEU A 223 -1.77 16.52 -18.03
C LEU A 223 -1.58 16.98 -16.57
N ASP A 224 -2.61 16.79 -15.73
CA ASP A 224 -2.55 17.10 -14.30
C ASP A 224 -1.54 16.24 -13.57
N ILE A 225 -1.62 14.94 -13.82
CA ILE A 225 -0.76 13.95 -13.19
C ILE A 225 0.70 14.17 -13.64
N GLN A 226 0.91 14.50 -14.91
CA GLN A 226 2.25 14.85 -15.42
C GLN A 226 2.78 16.15 -14.82
N TYR A 227 1.93 17.15 -14.59
CA TYR A 227 2.35 18.38 -13.92
C TYR A 227 2.72 18.15 -12.46
N VAL A 228 1.96 17.32 -11.73
CA VAL A 228 2.30 16.88 -10.36
C VAL A 228 3.67 16.19 -10.34
N ARG A 229 3.91 15.23 -11.25
CA ARG A 229 5.22 14.58 -11.40
C ARG A 229 6.34 15.60 -11.61
N GLN A 230 6.11 16.58 -12.49
CA GLN A 230 7.07 17.63 -12.76
C GLN A 230 7.38 18.46 -11.51
N ILE A 231 6.38 18.81 -10.70
CA ILE A 231 6.58 19.51 -9.43
C ILE A 231 7.46 18.67 -8.51
N TYR A 232 7.13 17.40 -8.27
CA TYR A 232 7.96 16.51 -7.45
C TYR A 232 9.41 16.43 -7.96
N CYS A 233 9.61 16.29 -9.26
CA CYS A 233 10.95 16.28 -9.85
C CYS A 233 11.72 17.60 -9.63
N TYR A 234 11.05 18.75 -9.65
CA TYR A 234 11.67 20.05 -9.34
C TYR A 234 12.06 20.20 -7.88
N HIS A 235 11.38 19.49 -6.98
CA HIS A 235 11.68 19.44 -5.56
C HIS A 235 12.54 18.22 -5.18
N GLU A 236 13.46 17.84 -6.08
CA GLU A 236 14.51 16.84 -5.83
C GLU A 236 13.97 15.48 -5.33
N TRP A 237 12.78 15.07 -5.79
CA TRP A 237 12.16 13.80 -5.39
C TRP A 237 13.09 12.59 -5.58
N THR A 238 13.89 12.58 -6.65
CA THR A 238 14.83 11.49 -6.95
C THR A 238 16.06 11.45 -6.03
N GLY A 239 16.27 12.48 -5.21
CA GLY A 239 17.42 12.60 -4.30
C GLY A 239 17.02 12.52 -2.82
N PHE A 240 16.15 13.43 -2.39
CA PHE A 240 15.87 13.65 -0.95
C PHE A 240 14.43 13.32 -0.54
N PHE A 241 13.54 13.04 -1.50
CA PHE A 241 12.11 12.86 -1.25
C PHE A 241 11.50 14.02 -0.44
N ASP A 242 11.76 15.26 -0.87
CA ASP A 242 11.22 16.46 -0.19
C ASP A 242 9.70 16.60 -0.43
N LEU A 243 8.94 15.76 0.27
CA LEU A 243 7.48 15.75 0.20
C LEU A 243 6.90 17.07 0.69
N GLU A 244 7.45 17.67 1.73
CA GLU A 244 6.88 18.86 2.35
C GLU A 244 6.87 20.02 1.36
N THR A 245 8.01 20.36 0.76
CA THR A 245 8.08 21.45 -0.22
C THR A 245 7.31 21.12 -1.50
N ALA A 246 7.38 19.87 -1.99
CA ALA A 246 6.63 19.44 -3.16
C ALA A 246 5.11 19.50 -2.92
N SER A 247 4.66 19.08 -1.74
CA SER A 247 3.25 19.14 -1.35
C SER A 247 2.80 20.58 -1.22
N GLU A 248 3.56 21.47 -0.57
CA GLU A 248 3.20 22.90 -0.49
C GLU A 248 3.05 23.55 -1.87
N ALA A 249 3.91 23.20 -2.83
CA ALA A 249 3.80 23.68 -4.21
C ALA A 249 2.52 23.16 -4.90
N ILE A 250 2.18 21.88 -4.68
CA ILE A 250 0.94 21.26 -5.17
C ILE A 250 -0.28 21.91 -4.50
N ASP A 251 -0.27 22.10 -3.18
CA ASP A 251 -1.32 22.75 -2.39
C ASP A 251 -1.60 24.14 -2.94
N LYS A 252 -0.56 24.95 -3.10
CA LYS A 252 -0.68 26.31 -3.61
C LYS A 252 -1.27 26.38 -5.02
N TRP A 253 -0.95 25.40 -5.86
CA TRP A 253 -1.50 25.30 -7.21
C TRP A 253 -2.96 24.85 -7.20
N LEU A 254 -3.34 23.96 -6.28
CA LEU A 254 -4.70 23.46 -6.12
C LEU A 254 -5.60 24.42 -5.32
N GLU A 255 -5.02 25.29 -4.48
CA GLU A 255 -5.73 26.25 -3.66
C GLU A 255 -6.46 27.29 -4.54
N PRO A 256 -7.72 27.64 -4.21
CA PRO A 256 -8.38 28.75 -4.86
C PRO A 256 -7.63 30.05 -4.53
N LEU A 257 -7.24 30.81 -5.54
CA LEU A 257 -6.79 32.19 -5.36
C LEU A 257 -7.93 33.05 -4.76
N GLY A 258 -7.99 33.14 -3.43
CA GLY A 258 -8.68 34.21 -2.70
C GLY A 258 -10.18 34.00 -2.44
N GLY A 259 -10.58 34.27 -1.19
CA GLY A 259 -11.97 34.19 -0.73
C GLY A 259 -12.94 35.08 -1.50
N GLY A 260 -14.05 34.48 -1.91
CA GLY A 260 -15.20 35.16 -2.50
C GLY A 260 -15.97 34.24 -3.43
N LEU A 261 -17.01 33.59 -2.92
CA LEU A 261 -18.16 33.01 -3.66
C LEU A 261 -17.89 32.67 -5.14
N GLY A 262 -17.28 31.50 -5.39
CA GLY A 262 -17.08 30.94 -6.72
C GLY A 262 -15.92 29.94 -6.68
N GLY A 263 -16.18 28.67 -7.02
CA GLY A 263 -15.25 27.56 -6.88
C GLY A 263 -13.84 27.84 -7.41
N GLY A 264 -12.83 27.35 -6.68
CA GLY A 264 -11.46 27.30 -7.18
C GLY A 264 -11.37 26.47 -8.46
N PRO A 265 -10.31 26.64 -9.28
CA PRO A 265 -10.32 26.15 -10.65
C PRO A 265 -10.62 24.66 -10.76
N ARG A 266 -10.07 23.82 -9.87
CA ARG A 266 -10.10 22.35 -10.02
C ARG A 266 -10.05 21.58 -8.69
N GLY A 267 -10.71 22.10 -7.64
CA GLY A 267 -10.64 21.54 -6.27
C GLY A 267 -10.81 20.01 -6.21
N LEU A 268 -9.87 19.34 -5.54
CA LEU A 268 -9.93 17.90 -5.26
C LEU A 268 -11.11 17.59 -4.32
N ALA A 269 -11.86 16.54 -4.67
CA ALA A 269 -12.69 15.80 -3.72
C ALA A 269 -11.81 14.83 -2.90
#